data_AF-A0A4Z2GUU3-F1
#
_entry.id   AF-A0A4Z2GUU3-F1
#
_cell.length_a   1.000
_cell.length_b   1.000
_cell.length_c   1.000
_cell.angle_alpha   90.00
_cell.angle_beta   90.00
_cell.angle_gamma   90.00
#
_symmetry.space_group_name_H-M   'P 1'
#
loop_
_entity.id
_entity.type
_entity.pdbx_description
1 polymer ?
#
loop_
_entity_poly.entity_id
_entity_poly.type
_entity_poly.pdbx_seq_one_letter_code
_entity_poly.pdbx_strand_id
1 'polypeptide(L)'
;MAVRALWIISHEKGDNASVRFTRRFATVEHRAKGLAGSSYVAVPEDASVLQLLLTEMGLSDSDKSYVALRDDCLHRQRSPALELHVDGPGKGILWPVLAISHGPLTLVCLSLVDAPAEPRPPLASLLSVSQGLTLLAGLQTFLLGSGGKPDNEVLASRLAALPSVLLQVCPLGTPLDVPLSGPPATSAVPTPAGNQKQPAWKTGLHRGRAAVNVALKETVRSMQYGDRSRQDLWDVYGTVTCKCDVEGILPNVTMTLTLPPNGSPLQDILVHPCVSSLDSCILSASSVDHCDGSAFSGPYKFPFSPPLEPFRLCSYTSQVPVPPILGSYQLREEENQLRVSVNLKLHESVKNSFEYCEAHLPFFNRDQMGVVDVKVSSGQTDVSKEKNLLPENFNPKSTSYGIRLELLRFPLG
;
A
#
# COMPACT_ATOMS: atom_id res chain seq x y z
N MET A 1 0.59 22.44 0.92
CA MET A 1 -0.25 21.27 0.60
C MET A 1 -1.11 20.96 1.81
N ALA A 2 -2.41 20.71 1.63
CA ALA A 2 -3.35 20.72 2.75
C ALA A 2 -4.52 19.75 2.52
N VAL A 3 -5.17 19.37 3.61
CA VAL A 3 -6.36 18.52 3.67
C VAL A 3 -7.56 19.39 4.04
N ARG A 4 -8.62 19.33 3.24
CA ARG A 4 -9.87 20.06 3.47
C ARG A 4 -10.69 19.43 4.58
N ALA A 5 -10.77 18.10 4.60
CA ALA A 5 -11.50 17.35 5.58
C ALA A 5 -10.96 15.92 5.75
N LEU A 6 -11.21 15.33 6.92
CA LEU A 6 -10.80 13.99 7.34
C LEU A 6 -12.00 13.26 7.97
N TRP A 7 -12.19 12.00 7.63
CA TRP A 7 -13.20 11.11 8.21
C TRP A 7 -12.59 9.78 8.61
N ILE A 8 -13.12 9.20 9.68
CA ILE A 8 -12.89 7.81 10.05
C ILE A 8 -14.24 7.13 10.11
N ILE A 9 -14.41 6.09 9.31
CA ILE A 9 -15.66 5.35 9.14
C ILE A 9 -15.42 3.94 9.67
N SER A 10 -16.34 3.45 10.49
CA SER A 10 -16.41 2.03 10.81
C SER A 10 -17.54 1.38 10.00
N HIS A 11 -17.30 0.20 9.46
CA HIS A 11 -18.29 -0.64 8.80
C HIS A 11 -18.26 -2.03 9.43
N GLU A 12 -19.32 -2.38 10.16
CA GLU A 12 -19.50 -3.72 10.72
C GLU A 12 -20.20 -4.64 9.70
N LYS A 13 -19.98 -5.96 9.79
CA LYS A 13 -20.66 -6.92 8.92
C LYS A 13 -22.17 -6.93 9.26
N GLY A 14 -22.97 -6.20 8.49
CA GLY A 14 -24.43 -6.09 8.67
C GLY A 14 -25.00 -4.70 8.41
N ASP A 15 -24.50 -4.00 7.39
CA ASP A 15 -25.01 -2.72 6.85
C ASP A 15 -24.94 -1.46 7.76
N ASN A 16 -24.45 -1.58 9.00
CA ASN A 16 -24.28 -0.42 9.88
C ASN A 16 -22.90 0.23 9.74
N ALA A 17 -22.74 1.06 8.70
CA ALA A 17 -21.62 2.00 8.63
C ALA A 17 -21.90 3.29 9.41
N SER A 18 -20.90 3.79 10.13
CA SER A 18 -21.00 5.03 10.89
C SER A 18 -19.69 5.83 10.86
N VAL A 19 -19.82 7.16 10.89
CA VAL A 19 -18.69 8.07 11.05
C VAL A 19 -18.29 8.09 12.52
N ARG A 20 -17.08 7.57 12.83
CA ARG A 20 -16.50 7.56 14.17
C ARG A 20 -15.77 8.86 14.51
N PHE A 21 -15.26 9.54 13.49
CA PHE A 21 -14.56 10.81 13.64
C PHE A 21 -14.67 11.64 12.37
N THR A 22 -14.79 12.97 12.52
CA THR A 22 -14.76 13.93 11.42
C THR A 22 -13.99 15.18 11.83
N ARG A 23 -13.22 15.75 10.90
CA ARG A 23 -12.56 17.04 11.06
C ARG A 23 -12.60 17.80 9.75
N ARG A 24 -13.23 18.98 9.75
CA ARG A 24 -13.19 19.95 8.64
C ARG A 24 -12.21 21.07 8.96
N PHE A 25 -11.39 21.47 8.00
CA PHE A 25 -10.40 22.54 8.15
C PHE A 25 -10.86 23.81 7.44
N ALA A 26 -11.52 24.71 8.18
CA ALA A 26 -12.12 25.93 7.62
C ALA A 26 -11.11 26.83 6.87
N THR A 27 -9.86 26.89 7.35
CA THR A 27 -8.76 27.61 6.69
C THR A 27 -8.47 27.08 5.29
N VAL A 28 -8.43 25.75 5.15
CA VAL A 28 -8.18 25.08 3.88
C VAL A 28 -9.40 25.17 2.97
N GLU A 29 -10.60 25.11 3.54
CA GLU A 29 -11.85 25.25 2.80
C GLU A 29 -12.00 26.66 2.19
N HIS A 30 -11.64 27.70 2.95
CA HIS A 30 -11.60 29.07 2.44
C HIS A 30 -10.60 29.20 1.28
N ARG A 31 -9.41 28.59 1.41
CA ARG A 31 -8.42 28.54 0.33
C ARG A 31 -8.93 27.78 -0.90
N ALA A 32 -9.60 26.65 -0.70
CA ALA A 32 -10.20 25.86 -1.79
C ALA A 32 -11.21 26.70 -2.58
N LYS A 33 -12.06 27.46 -1.89
CA LYS A 33 -13.01 28.38 -2.51
C LYS A 33 -12.32 29.49 -3.31
N GLY A 34 -11.24 30.06 -2.77
CA GLY A 34 -10.45 31.07 -3.46
C GLY A 34 -9.75 30.55 -4.73
N LEU A 35 -9.21 29.34 -4.69
CA LEU A 35 -8.51 28.72 -5.82
C LEU A 35 -9.47 28.23 -6.92
N ALA A 36 -10.57 27.58 -6.54
CA ALA A 36 -11.48 26.95 -7.49
C ALA A 36 -12.54 27.92 -8.07
N GLY A 37 -12.76 29.09 -7.44
CA GLY A 37 -13.66 30.11 -7.95
C GLY A 37 -15.08 29.56 -8.21
N SER A 38 -15.56 29.69 -9.44
CA SER A 38 -16.87 29.18 -9.87
C SER A 38 -16.96 27.65 -9.92
N SER A 39 -15.83 26.95 -10.00
CA SER A 39 -15.75 25.48 -10.02
C SER A 39 -15.63 24.88 -8.62
N TYR A 40 -15.77 25.71 -7.57
CA TYR A 40 -15.70 25.26 -6.19
C TYR A 40 -16.89 24.37 -5.81
N VAL A 41 -16.58 23.23 -5.19
CA VAL A 41 -17.55 22.28 -4.65
C VAL A 41 -17.38 22.25 -3.12
N ALA A 42 -18.41 22.63 -2.39
CA ALA A 42 -18.40 22.63 -0.92
C ALA A 42 -18.43 21.21 -0.36
N VAL A 43 -17.80 20.99 0.79
CA VAL A 43 -17.88 19.70 1.50
C VAL A 43 -19.29 19.51 2.08
N PRO A 44 -20.04 18.46 1.68
CA PRO A 44 -21.38 18.19 2.20
C PRO A 44 -21.39 17.79 3.68
N GLU A 45 -22.58 17.59 4.23
CA GLU A 45 -22.78 17.02 5.56
C GLU A 45 -22.23 15.59 5.68
N ASP A 46 -21.86 15.18 6.90
CA ASP A 46 -21.17 13.91 7.12
C ASP A 46 -22.02 12.69 6.71
N ALA A 47 -23.34 12.77 6.87
CA ALA A 47 -24.27 11.72 6.42
C ALA A 47 -24.24 11.54 4.90
N SER A 48 -24.25 12.64 4.14
CA SER A 48 -24.18 12.61 2.68
C SER A 48 -22.82 12.09 2.21
N VAL A 49 -21.72 12.55 2.82
CA VAL A 49 -20.37 12.06 2.51
C VAL A 49 -20.25 10.56 2.78
N LEU A 50 -20.79 10.08 3.91
CA LEU A 50 -20.81 8.66 4.23
C LEU A 50 -21.53 7.84 3.15
N GLN A 51 -22.73 8.25 2.74
CA GLN A 51 -23.50 7.54 1.70
C GLN A 51 -22.76 7.50 0.36
N LEU A 52 -22.17 8.63 -0.06
CA LEU A 52 -21.36 8.69 -1.28
C LEU A 52 -20.14 7.76 -1.21
N LEU A 53 -19.43 7.74 -0.08
CA LEU A 53 -18.28 6.87 0.13
C LEU A 53 -18.64 5.39 0.12
N LEU A 54 -19.72 5.00 0.80
CA LEU A 54 -20.19 3.61 0.81
C LEU A 54 -20.64 3.17 -0.59
N THR A 55 -21.22 4.07 -1.38
CA THR A 55 -21.58 3.80 -2.76
C THR A 55 -20.36 3.55 -3.63
N GLU A 56 -19.39 4.47 -3.62
CA GLU A 56 -18.16 4.40 -4.42
C GLU A 56 -17.26 3.21 -4.04
N MET A 57 -17.15 2.90 -2.74
CA MET A 57 -16.37 1.76 -2.26
C MET A 57 -17.12 0.42 -2.37
N GLY A 58 -18.37 0.44 -2.81
CA GLY A 58 -19.23 -0.73 -2.90
C GLY A 58 -19.54 -1.42 -1.58
N LEU A 59 -19.61 -0.64 -0.51
CA LEU A 59 -20.03 -1.05 0.84
C LEU A 59 -21.50 -0.67 1.14
N SER A 60 -22.25 -0.27 0.11
CA SER A 60 -23.68 0.06 0.20
C SER A 60 -24.55 -1.15 -0.14
N ASP A 61 -25.72 -1.25 0.49
CA ASP A 61 -26.79 -2.26 0.34
C ASP A 61 -26.30 -3.62 -0.21
N SER A 62 -26.16 -4.60 0.68
CA SER A 62 -25.83 -5.98 0.31
C SER A 62 -26.77 -6.60 -0.72
N ASP A 63 -27.96 -6.02 -0.98
CA ASP A 63 -28.94 -6.47 -1.98
C ASP A 63 -28.76 -5.88 -3.39
N LYS A 64 -28.06 -4.75 -3.59
CA LYS A 64 -27.84 -4.16 -4.92
C LYS A 64 -26.55 -4.68 -5.54
N SER A 65 -26.66 -5.73 -6.36
CA SER A 65 -25.51 -6.37 -7.02
C SER A 65 -24.84 -5.53 -8.11
N TYR A 66 -25.52 -4.50 -8.62
CA TYR A 66 -25.02 -3.63 -9.69
C TYR A 66 -25.40 -2.18 -9.46
N VAL A 67 -24.40 -1.30 -9.47
CA VAL A 67 -24.52 0.15 -9.46
C VAL A 67 -23.79 0.67 -10.68
N ALA A 68 -24.52 1.16 -11.70
CA ALA A 68 -23.92 1.57 -12.98
C ALA A 68 -22.77 2.58 -12.84
N LEU A 69 -22.86 3.49 -11.86
CA LEU A 69 -21.82 4.46 -11.58
C LEU A 69 -20.46 3.83 -11.18
N ARG A 70 -20.49 2.64 -10.58
CA ARG A 70 -19.33 1.90 -10.03
C ARG A 70 -18.94 0.68 -10.88
N ASP A 71 -19.93 -0.11 -11.31
CA ASP A 71 -19.76 -1.46 -11.85
C ASP A 71 -19.77 -1.52 -13.39
N ASP A 72 -19.97 -0.40 -14.07
CA ASP A 72 -19.85 -0.35 -15.54
C ASP A 72 -18.41 -0.67 -15.98
N CYS A 73 -18.25 -1.48 -17.03
CA CYS A 73 -16.95 -1.80 -17.63
C CYS A 73 -16.20 -0.55 -18.14
N LEU A 74 -16.91 0.56 -18.36
CA LEU A 74 -16.32 1.85 -18.71
C LEU A 74 -15.78 2.61 -17.48
N HIS A 75 -16.21 2.26 -16.27
CA HIS A 75 -15.75 2.89 -15.04
C HIS A 75 -14.32 2.44 -14.73
N ARG A 76 -13.39 3.41 -14.67
CA ARG A 76 -12.02 3.15 -14.24
C ARG A 76 -11.95 3.37 -12.74
N GLN A 77 -11.88 2.27 -11.97
CA GLN A 77 -11.67 2.34 -10.52
C GLN A 77 -10.34 3.06 -10.23
N ARG A 78 -10.38 4.12 -9.42
CA ARG A 78 -9.23 4.99 -9.13
C ARG A 78 -8.67 4.81 -7.72
N SER A 79 -8.67 3.60 -7.17
CA SER A 79 -8.09 3.37 -5.82
C SER A 79 -6.60 3.77 -5.79
N PRO A 80 -6.13 4.53 -4.78
CA PRO A 80 -6.83 4.95 -3.55
C PRO A 80 -7.52 6.34 -3.60
N ALA A 81 -7.62 6.98 -4.77
CA ALA A 81 -8.19 8.32 -4.96
C ALA A 81 -9.55 8.31 -5.68
N LEU A 82 -10.63 8.47 -4.92
CA LEU A 82 -12.02 8.44 -5.35
C LEU A 82 -12.52 9.81 -5.85
N GLU A 83 -13.64 9.75 -6.58
CA GLU A 83 -14.42 10.91 -7.02
C GLU A 83 -15.82 10.81 -6.43
N LEU A 84 -16.18 11.75 -5.54
CA LEU A 84 -17.53 11.76 -4.97
C LEU A 84 -18.40 12.76 -5.73
N HIS A 85 -19.44 12.25 -6.37
CA HIS A 85 -20.43 13.05 -7.08
C HIS A 85 -21.44 13.61 -6.08
N VAL A 86 -21.41 14.93 -5.88
CA VAL A 86 -22.32 15.62 -4.94
C VAL A 86 -23.56 16.07 -5.71
N ASP A 87 -24.71 15.52 -5.33
CA ASP A 87 -26.01 15.94 -5.83
C ASP A 87 -26.59 17.11 -5.00
N GLY A 88 -27.38 17.98 -5.63
CA GLY A 88 -28.06 19.11 -4.96
C GLY A 88 -27.37 20.48 -5.10
N PRO A 89 -27.65 21.44 -4.19
CA PRO A 89 -27.05 22.78 -4.24
C PRO A 89 -25.53 22.70 -3.97
N GLY A 90 -24.73 23.15 -4.94
CA GLY A 90 -23.28 22.91 -4.95
C GLY A 90 -22.85 21.70 -5.77
N LYS A 91 -23.70 21.26 -6.71
CA LYS A 91 -23.43 20.18 -7.68
C LYS A 91 -21.99 20.22 -8.20
N GLY A 92 -21.32 19.08 -8.10
CA GLY A 92 -19.98 18.93 -8.62
C GLY A 92 -19.30 17.67 -8.10
N ILE A 93 -18.00 17.59 -8.32
CA ILE A 93 -17.19 16.43 -7.97
C ILE A 93 -16.20 16.84 -6.87
N LEU A 94 -16.23 16.14 -5.74
CA LEU A 94 -15.15 16.21 -4.76
C LEU A 94 -14.02 15.30 -5.21
N TRP A 95 -12.85 15.90 -5.47
CA TRP A 95 -11.67 15.18 -5.91
C TRP A 95 -10.38 15.92 -5.51
N PRO A 96 -9.31 15.17 -5.17
CA PRO A 96 -9.25 13.73 -4.92
C PRO A 96 -9.67 13.41 -3.48
N VAL A 97 -10.57 12.43 -3.33
CA VAL A 97 -10.93 11.87 -2.02
C VAL A 97 -10.12 10.59 -1.80
N LEU A 98 -9.16 10.64 -0.90
CA LEU A 98 -8.26 9.53 -0.63
C LEU A 98 -8.87 8.62 0.42
N ALA A 99 -8.88 7.32 0.18
CA ALA A 99 -9.42 6.33 1.12
C ALA A 99 -8.46 5.16 1.27
N ILE A 100 -8.25 4.72 2.52
CA ILE A 100 -7.58 3.46 2.84
C ILE A 100 -8.45 2.68 3.82
N SER A 101 -8.56 1.37 3.58
CA SER A 101 -9.38 0.47 4.39
C SER A 101 -8.50 -0.58 5.05
N HIS A 102 -8.83 -0.93 6.29
CA HIS A 102 -8.20 -2.03 7.01
C HIS A 102 -9.20 -2.71 7.93
N GLY A 103 -9.67 -3.90 7.51
CA GLY A 103 -10.74 -4.60 8.19
C GLY A 103 -12.01 -3.73 8.24
N PRO A 104 -12.65 -3.54 9.41
CA PRO A 104 -13.89 -2.77 9.53
C PRO A 104 -13.67 -1.25 9.57
N LEU A 105 -12.45 -0.75 9.43
CA LEU A 105 -12.14 0.68 9.57
C LEU A 105 -11.66 1.26 8.23
N THR A 106 -12.25 2.37 7.81
CA THR A 106 -11.88 3.12 6.61
C THR A 106 -11.53 4.55 6.99
N LEU A 107 -10.30 4.97 6.65
CA LEU A 107 -9.83 6.33 6.87
C LEU A 107 -9.87 7.08 5.54
N VAL A 108 -10.44 8.28 5.55
CA VAL A 108 -10.70 9.06 4.34
C VAL A 108 -10.26 10.50 4.52
N CYS A 109 -9.59 11.10 3.54
CA CYS A 109 -9.35 12.53 3.52
C CYS A 109 -9.63 13.16 2.15
N LEU A 110 -10.11 14.40 2.16
CA LEU A 110 -10.25 15.21 0.95
C LEU A 110 -9.06 16.15 0.84
N SER A 111 -8.21 15.94 -0.15
CA SER A 111 -7.02 16.77 -0.36
C SER A 111 -7.35 18.07 -1.10
N LEU A 112 -6.62 19.15 -0.77
CA LEU A 112 -6.61 20.37 -1.57
C LEU A 112 -5.70 20.17 -2.80
N VAL A 113 -6.23 20.48 -3.98
CA VAL A 113 -5.46 20.53 -5.23
C VAL A 113 -5.06 21.96 -5.50
N ASP A 114 -3.76 22.21 -5.52
CA ASP A 114 -3.16 23.53 -5.79
C ASP A 114 -2.76 23.63 -7.27
N ALA A 115 -3.71 23.31 -8.15
CA ALA A 115 -3.53 23.29 -9.60
C ALA A 115 -4.85 23.66 -10.30
N PRO A 116 -4.80 24.09 -11.57
CA PRO A 116 -6.01 24.38 -12.34
C PRO A 116 -6.97 23.19 -12.35
N ALA A 117 -8.27 23.46 -12.30
CA ALA A 117 -9.30 22.42 -12.30
C ALA A 117 -9.34 21.64 -13.63
N GLU A 118 -9.00 22.29 -14.74
CA GLU A 118 -8.99 21.70 -16.08
C GLU A 118 -7.78 22.15 -16.90
N PRO A 119 -7.09 21.23 -17.60
CA PRO A 119 -7.24 19.77 -17.48
C PRO A 119 -6.77 19.28 -16.11
N ARG A 120 -7.42 18.24 -15.58
CA ARG A 120 -7.02 17.69 -14.27
C ARG A 120 -5.59 17.14 -14.33
N PRO A 121 -4.72 17.48 -13.37
CA PRO A 121 -3.37 16.94 -13.32
C PRO A 121 -3.39 15.43 -12.99
N PRO A 122 -2.42 14.64 -13.49
CA PRO A 122 -2.28 13.24 -13.10
C PRO A 122 -2.10 13.10 -11.58
N LEU A 123 -2.78 12.13 -10.96
CA LEU A 123 -2.70 11.89 -9.51
C LEU A 123 -1.25 11.73 -9.01
N ALA A 124 -0.39 11.06 -9.80
CA ALA A 124 1.02 10.86 -9.47
C ALA A 124 1.84 12.16 -9.41
N SER A 125 1.37 13.23 -10.05
CA SER A 125 2.02 14.55 -10.01
C SER A 125 1.60 15.40 -8.81
N LEU A 126 0.56 14.97 -8.08
CA LEU A 126 -0.02 15.74 -6.98
C LEU A 126 0.62 15.38 -5.64
N LEU A 127 1.47 16.26 -5.11
CA LEU A 127 2.05 16.09 -3.79
C LEU A 127 0.99 15.98 -2.68
N SER A 128 -0.17 16.63 -2.83
CA SER A 128 -1.28 16.52 -1.87
C SER A 128 -1.92 15.14 -1.83
N VAL A 129 -1.78 14.33 -2.89
CA VAL A 129 -2.19 12.92 -2.90
C VAL A 129 -1.22 12.11 -2.04
N SER A 130 0.09 12.21 -2.30
CA SER A 130 1.11 11.49 -1.54
C SER A 130 1.07 11.85 -0.05
N GLN A 131 0.97 13.14 0.29
CA GLN A 131 0.88 13.57 1.69
C GLN A 131 -0.41 13.15 2.37
N GLY A 132 -1.55 13.19 1.65
CA GLY A 132 -2.82 12.71 2.18
C GLY A 132 -2.76 11.22 2.50
N LEU A 133 -2.21 10.39 1.61
CA LEU A 133 -2.02 8.96 1.84
C LEU A 133 -1.05 8.70 3.01
N THR A 134 0.05 9.44 3.11
CA THR A 134 0.99 9.34 4.24
C THR A 134 0.31 9.68 5.57
N LEU A 135 -0.52 10.74 5.60
CA LEU A 135 -1.31 11.08 6.78
C LEU A 135 -2.27 9.95 7.15
N LEU A 136 -3.03 9.43 6.19
CA LEU A 136 -3.98 8.35 6.45
C LEU A 136 -3.28 7.08 6.96
N ALA A 137 -2.18 6.66 6.34
CA ALA A 137 -1.41 5.49 6.77
C ALA A 137 -0.82 5.67 8.18
N GLY A 138 -0.36 6.89 8.48
CA GLY A 138 0.10 7.27 9.82
C GLY A 138 -1.00 7.18 10.87
N LEU A 139 -2.17 7.76 10.58
CA LEU A 139 -3.34 7.67 11.45
C LEU A 139 -3.83 6.23 11.63
N GLN A 140 -3.80 5.43 10.57
CA GLN A 140 -4.15 4.01 10.64
C GLN A 140 -3.23 3.27 11.60
N THR A 141 -1.91 3.49 11.49
CA THR A 141 -0.90 2.90 12.39
C THR A 141 -1.14 3.35 13.83
N PHE A 142 -1.43 4.64 14.03
CA PHE A 142 -1.77 5.19 15.34
C PHE A 142 -3.06 4.59 15.91
N LEU A 143 -4.09 4.34 15.12
CA LEU A 143 -5.38 3.81 15.60
C LEU A 143 -5.34 2.31 15.87
N LEU A 144 -4.70 1.53 14.99
CA LEU A 144 -4.73 0.06 15.02
C LEU A 144 -3.49 -0.57 15.66
N GLY A 145 -2.39 0.18 15.77
CA GLY A 145 -1.10 -0.35 16.24
C GLY A 145 -0.42 -1.26 15.21
N SER A 146 0.72 -1.84 15.58
CA SER A 146 1.46 -2.78 14.74
C SER A 146 0.88 -4.19 14.87
N GLY A 147 -0.07 -4.55 14.00
CA GLY A 147 -0.31 -5.96 13.62
C GLY A 147 -1.32 -6.80 14.43
N GLY A 148 -2.29 -6.21 15.14
CA GLY A 148 -3.35 -6.96 15.86
C GLY A 148 -4.77 -6.65 15.37
N LYS A 149 -5.74 -7.52 15.70
CA LYS A 149 -7.17 -7.14 15.63
C LYS A 149 -7.40 -5.94 16.54
N PRO A 150 -8.19 -4.93 16.12
CA PRO A 150 -8.44 -3.75 16.94
C PRO A 150 -9.08 -4.19 18.26
N ASP A 151 -8.37 -3.97 19.35
CA ASP A 151 -8.99 -3.95 20.68
C ASP A 151 -9.89 -2.71 20.73
N ASN A 152 -11.20 -2.93 20.88
CA ASN A 152 -12.20 -1.88 20.82
C ASN A 152 -11.97 -0.80 21.89
N GLU A 153 -11.47 -1.17 23.08
CA GLU A 153 -11.18 -0.20 24.15
C GLU A 153 -9.98 0.68 23.78
N VAL A 154 -8.92 0.07 23.24
CA VAL A 154 -7.72 0.78 22.77
C VAL A 154 -8.06 1.70 21.61
N LEU A 155 -8.85 1.24 20.64
CA LEU A 155 -9.31 2.05 19.52
C LEU A 155 -10.14 3.25 20.00
N ALA A 156 -11.06 3.04 20.94
CA ALA A 156 -11.88 4.13 21.50
C ALA A 156 -11.01 5.19 22.19
N SER A 157 -10.01 4.78 22.99
CA SER A 157 -9.08 5.71 23.64
C SER A 157 -8.24 6.51 22.64
N ARG A 158 -7.79 5.87 21.56
CA ARG A 158 -7.01 6.51 20.48
C ARG A 158 -7.85 7.47 19.64
N LEU A 159 -9.10 7.12 19.35
CA LEU A 159 -10.07 8.01 18.71
C LEU A 159 -10.35 9.25 19.58
N ALA A 160 -10.46 9.08 20.90
CA ALA A 160 -10.64 10.20 21.83
C ALA A 160 -9.41 11.13 21.89
N ALA A 161 -8.20 10.58 21.74
CA ALA A 161 -6.95 11.35 21.65
C ALA A 161 -6.72 12.00 20.28
N LEU A 162 -7.46 11.59 19.25
CA LEU A 162 -7.20 12.04 17.87
C LEU A 162 -7.27 13.56 17.66
N PRO A 163 -8.21 14.33 18.27
CA PRO A 163 -8.20 15.78 18.17
C PRO A 163 -6.87 16.43 18.58
N SER A 164 -6.26 15.99 19.68
CA SER A 164 -4.99 16.54 20.16
C SER A 164 -3.81 16.10 19.30
N VAL A 165 -3.82 14.84 18.83
CA VAL A 165 -2.84 14.33 17.87
C VAL A 165 -2.87 15.15 16.57
N LEU A 166 -4.06 15.42 16.01
CA LEU A 166 -4.21 16.21 14.78
C LEU A 166 -3.69 17.64 14.90
N LEU A 167 -3.72 18.26 16.08
CA LEU A 167 -3.10 19.57 16.29
C LEU A 167 -1.58 19.54 16.13
N GLN A 168 -0.94 18.38 16.36
CA GLN A 168 0.50 18.19 16.19
C GLN A 168 0.83 17.75 14.76
N VAL A 169 0.09 16.77 14.23
CA VAL A 169 0.44 16.11 12.95
C VAL A 169 -0.18 16.77 11.72
N CYS A 170 -1.28 17.51 11.89
CA CYS A 170 -1.98 18.19 10.80
C CYS A 170 -2.56 19.56 11.22
N PRO A 171 -1.75 20.47 11.80
CA PRO A 171 -2.24 21.77 12.25
C PRO A 171 -2.85 22.56 11.09
N LEU A 172 -4.06 23.11 11.32
CA LEU A 172 -4.81 23.90 10.35
C LEU A 172 -4.99 23.20 8.98
N GLY A 173 -4.96 21.86 8.96
CA GLY A 173 -5.11 21.04 7.77
C GLY A 173 -3.83 20.86 6.95
N THR A 174 -2.67 21.25 7.48
CA THR A 174 -1.36 21.03 6.83
C THR A 174 -0.66 19.83 7.46
N PRO A 175 -0.54 18.68 6.77
CA PRO A 175 0.21 17.54 7.29
C PRO A 175 1.68 17.91 7.51
N LEU A 176 2.20 17.64 8.71
CA LEU A 176 3.59 17.87 9.08
C LEU A 176 4.35 16.55 9.15
N ASP A 177 4.07 15.75 10.17
CA ASP A 177 4.70 14.46 10.45
C ASP A 177 3.65 13.39 10.74
N VAL A 178 4.01 12.11 10.59
CA VAL A 178 3.15 10.97 10.95
C VAL A 178 3.21 10.73 12.46
N PRO A 179 2.09 10.46 13.16
CA PRO A 179 2.13 10.10 14.58
C PRO A 179 3.00 8.85 14.78
N LEU A 180 4.07 8.98 15.59
CA LEU A 180 4.89 7.84 15.99
C LEU A 180 4.07 6.89 16.87
N SER A 181 4.23 5.58 16.65
CA SER A 181 3.65 4.56 17.52
C SER A 181 4.35 4.58 18.88
N GLY A 182 3.72 5.22 19.86
CA GLY A 182 4.17 5.29 21.24
C GLY A 182 3.25 6.19 22.06
N PRO A 183 3.27 6.10 23.40
CA PRO A 183 2.60 7.11 24.22
C PRO A 183 3.15 8.49 23.83
N PRO A 184 2.30 9.53 23.72
CA PRO A 184 2.80 10.89 23.56
C PRO A 184 3.82 11.11 24.67
N ALA A 185 5.04 11.52 24.32
CA ALA A 185 6.03 11.85 25.31
C ALA A 185 5.38 12.88 26.25
N THR A 186 4.99 12.45 27.44
CA THR A 186 4.72 13.38 28.52
C THR A 186 5.95 14.28 28.57
N SER A 187 5.73 15.59 28.61
CA SER A 187 6.74 16.66 28.70
C SER A 187 7.64 16.58 29.96
N ALA A 188 7.78 15.39 30.54
CA ALA A 188 8.52 15.04 31.73
C ALA A 188 9.81 14.23 31.43
N VAL A 189 10.18 14.00 30.17
CA VAL A 189 11.56 13.59 29.87
C VAL A 189 12.42 14.86 29.88
N PRO A 190 13.44 14.97 30.76
CA PRO A 190 14.28 16.15 30.79
C PRO A 190 14.93 16.32 29.42
N THR A 191 14.74 17.49 28.81
CA THR A 191 15.57 17.96 27.69
C THR A 191 17.03 17.71 28.06
N PRO A 192 17.79 16.91 27.29
CA PRO A 192 19.20 16.73 27.57
C PRO A 192 19.85 18.12 27.53
N ALA A 193 20.53 18.48 28.62
CA ALA A 193 21.35 19.67 28.69
C ALA A 193 22.52 19.51 27.70
N GLY A 194 22.32 19.94 26.46
CA GLY A 194 23.32 19.90 25.40
C GLY A 194 22.80 20.48 24.09
N ASN A 195 23.66 21.19 23.36
CA ASN A 195 23.37 21.80 22.06
C ASN A 195 23.08 20.81 20.90
N GLN A 196 22.95 19.50 21.17
CA GLN A 196 22.70 18.51 20.13
C GLN A 196 21.20 18.35 19.89
N LYS A 197 20.74 18.81 18.71
CA LYS A 197 19.37 18.62 18.24
C LYS A 197 19.12 17.12 18.01
N GLN A 198 18.22 16.54 18.80
CA GLN A 198 17.77 15.16 18.63
C GLN A 198 16.87 15.07 17.40
N PRO A 199 17.10 14.11 16.48
CA PRO A 199 16.26 13.98 15.30
C PRO A 199 14.86 13.48 15.67
N ALA A 200 13.84 13.91 14.91
CA ALA A 200 12.43 13.67 15.23
C ALA A 200 12.06 12.16 15.35
N TRP A 201 12.75 11.29 14.62
CA TRP A 201 12.53 9.83 14.64
C TRP A 201 13.19 9.12 15.83
N LYS A 202 13.86 9.84 16.72
CA LYS A 202 14.53 9.28 17.88
C LYS A 202 13.96 9.90 19.14
N THR A 203 13.01 9.23 19.79
CA THR A 203 12.33 9.75 20.99
C THR A 203 12.81 9.11 22.30
N GLY A 204 13.80 8.22 22.25
CA GLY A 204 14.33 7.54 23.43
C GLY A 204 15.75 7.01 23.27
N LEU A 205 16.28 6.42 24.34
CA LEU A 205 17.61 5.81 24.41
C LEU A 205 17.47 4.29 24.63
N HIS A 206 18.07 3.50 23.76
CA HIS A 206 18.22 2.06 24.02
C HIS A 206 19.20 1.86 25.18
N ARG A 207 18.84 1.00 26.13
CA ARG A 207 19.71 0.53 27.21
C ARG A 207 19.77 -0.97 27.14
N GLY A 208 20.93 -1.54 26.80
CA GLY A 208 21.07 -2.98 26.68
C GLY A 208 22.07 -3.40 25.62
N ARG A 209 22.11 -4.71 25.34
CA ARG A 209 23.06 -5.29 24.39
C ARG A 209 22.86 -4.70 23.00
N ALA A 210 23.97 -4.30 22.38
CA ALA A 210 23.97 -3.83 21.01
C ALA A 210 23.60 -4.97 20.04
N ALA A 211 22.58 -4.77 19.20
CA ALA A 211 22.18 -5.71 18.18
C ALA A 211 21.65 -4.99 16.93
N VAL A 212 21.92 -5.56 15.75
CA VAL A 212 21.38 -5.07 14.49
C VAL A 212 20.74 -6.25 13.77
N ASN A 213 19.43 -6.15 13.54
CA ASN A 213 18.67 -7.11 12.76
C ASN A 213 18.35 -6.49 11.41
N VAL A 214 18.68 -7.21 10.33
CA VAL A 214 18.42 -6.78 8.96
C VAL A 214 17.62 -7.87 8.27
N ALA A 215 16.53 -7.46 7.62
CA ALA A 215 15.72 -8.34 6.79
C ALA A 215 15.66 -7.75 5.37
N LEU A 216 16.00 -8.57 4.38
CA LEU A 216 15.83 -8.26 2.97
C LEU A 216 14.63 -9.07 2.44
N LYS A 217 13.67 -8.37 1.82
CA LYS A 217 12.56 -9.00 1.12
C LYS A 217 12.55 -8.53 -0.32
N GLU A 218 12.62 -9.47 -1.24
CA GLU A 218 12.43 -9.22 -2.67
C GLU A 218 11.11 -9.84 -3.13
N THR A 219 10.38 -9.11 -3.96
CA THR A 219 9.11 -9.53 -4.54
C THR A 219 9.23 -9.43 -6.05
N VAL A 220 9.04 -10.55 -6.74
CA VAL A 220 8.99 -10.59 -8.19
C VAL A 220 7.53 -10.60 -8.62
N ARG A 221 7.11 -9.61 -9.41
CA ARG A 221 5.80 -9.65 -10.08
C ARG A 221 6.04 -10.05 -11.52
N SER A 222 5.25 -10.99 -12.02
CA SER A 222 5.38 -11.49 -13.38
C SER A 222 4.01 -11.70 -14.00
N MET A 223 3.86 -11.26 -15.23
CA MET A 223 2.70 -11.48 -16.08
C MET A 223 3.18 -12.19 -17.34
N GLN A 224 2.79 -13.45 -17.48
CA GLN A 224 3.22 -14.32 -18.57
C GLN A 224 2.01 -14.64 -19.44
N TYR A 225 2.05 -14.20 -20.70
CA TYR A 225 0.95 -14.31 -21.65
C TYR A 225 0.99 -15.61 -22.43
N GLY A 226 2.19 -16.19 -22.62
CA GLY A 226 2.37 -17.40 -23.44
C GLY A 226 2.00 -17.18 -24.92
N ASP A 227 1.89 -15.93 -25.36
CA ASP A 227 1.58 -15.52 -26.72
C ASP A 227 2.82 -14.91 -27.38
N ARG A 228 3.14 -15.32 -28.61
CA ARG A 228 4.27 -14.76 -29.36
C ARG A 228 4.05 -13.30 -29.76
N SER A 229 2.79 -12.84 -29.78
CA SER A 229 2.44 -11.46 -30.13
C SER A 229 2.59 -10.46 -28.98
N ARG A 230 2.67 -10.95 -27.74
CA ARG A 230 2.75 -10.14 -26.51
C ARG A 230 3.95 -10.55 -25.67
N GLN A 231 4.79 -9.59 -25.34
CA GLN A 231 5.91 -9.84 -24.47
C GLN A 231 5.44 -10.02 -23.02
N ASP A 232 5.99 -11.03 -22.35
CA ASP A 232 5.84 -11.20 -20.91
C ASP A 232 6.44 -9.99 -20.17
N LEU A 233 5.83 -9.61 -19.06
CA LEU A 233 6.27 -8.48 -18.23
C LEU A 233 6.66 -8.98 -16.85
N TRP A 234 7.73 -8.45 -16.28
CA TRP A 234 8.07 -8.71 -14.90
C TRP A 234 8.88 -7.55 -14.32
N ASP A 235 8.83 -7.42 -13.01
CA ASP A 235 9.67 -6.51 -12.25
C ASP A 235 10.05 -7.10 -10.90
N VAL A 236 11.14 -6.57 -10.33
CA VAL A 236 11.58 -6.94 -8.98
C VAL A 236 11.54 -5.71 -8.11
N TYR A 237 10.90 -5.84 -6.96
CA TYR A 237 10.85 -4.84 -5.92
C TYR A 237 11.49 -5.38 -4.64
N GLY A 238 12.54 -4.71 -4.19
CA GLY A 238 13.27 -5.04 -2.96
C GLY A 238 12.94 -4.08 -1.83
N THR A 239 12.91 -4.59 -0.60
CA THR A 239 12.77 -3.79 0.63
C THR A 239 13.74 -4.28 1.68
N VAL A 240 14.48 -3.33 2.24
CA VAL A 240 15.37 -3.56 3.38
C VAL A 240 14.73 -3.01 4.64
N THR A 241 14.57 -3.87 5.64
CA THR A 241 14.07 -3.51 6.97
C THR A 241 15.17 -3.70 8.00
N CYS A 242 15.32 -2.73 8.90
CA CYS A 242 16.32 -2.75 9.95
C CYS A 242 15.66 -2.55 11.33
N LYS A 243 16.18 -3.24 12.33
CA LYS A 243 15.99 -2.91 13.74
C LYS A 243 17.37 -2.79 14.38
N CYS A 244 17.68 -1.64 14.92
CA CYS A 244 18.99 -1.37 15.50
C CYS A 244 18.86 -1.02 16.98
N ASP A 245 19.15 -2.00 17.82
CA ASP A 245 19.22 -1.88 19.26
C ASP A 245 20.63 -1.40 19.61
N VAL A 246 20.93 -0.10 19.47
CA VAL A 246 22.27 0.47 19.67
C VAL A 246 22.25 1.63 20.66
N GLU A 247 23.19 1.64 21.60
CA GLU A 247 23.30 2.70 22.61
C GLU A 247 23.82 4.01 22.02
N GLY A 248 23.49 5.13 22.68
CA GLY A 248 23.94 6.47 22.33
C GLY A 248 22.86 7.38 21.73
N ILE A 249 23.12 8.68 21.72
CA ILE A 249 22.16 9.71 21.27
C ILE A 249 22.08 9.75 19.74
N LEU A 250 23.18 9.50 19.03
CA LEU A 250 23.21 9.48 17.56
C LEU A 250 24.19 8.40 17.05
N PRO A 251 23.86 7.11 17.22
CA PRO A 251 24.68 6.03 16.69
C PRO A 251 24.70 6.14 15.16
N ASN A 252 25.87 5.91 14.57
CA ASN A 252 26.05 5.87 13.13
C ASN A 252 26.20 4.42 12.72
N VAL A 253 25.22 3.91 11.98
CA VAL A 253 25.21 2.57 11.41
C VAL A 253 25.31 2.72 9.90
N THR A 254 26.16 1.91 9.25
CA THR A 254 26.22 1.87 7.79
C THR A 254 25.83 0.49 7.31
N MET A 255 24.78 0.41 6.49
CA MET A 255 24.41 -0.80 5.78
C MET A 255 24.95 -0.75 4.35
N THR A 256 25.50 -1.87 3.88
CA THR A 256 26.01 -2.00 2.51
C THR A 256 25.26 -3.10 1.77
N LEU A 257 24.69 -2.79 0.61
CA LEU A 257 24.16 -3.77 -0.34
C LEU A 257 25.17 -3.97 -1.47
N THR A 258 25.56 -5.21 -1.71
CA THR A 258 26.49 -5.59 -2.77
C THR A 258 25.77 -6.49 -3.75
N LEU A 259 25.86 -6.17 -5.04
CA LEU A 259 25.29 -6.99 -6.10
C LEU A 259 26.22 -8.16 -6.44
N PRO A 260 25.66 -9.30 -6.90
CA PRO A 260 26.47 -10.36 -7.48
C PRO A 260 27.19 -9.85 -8.75
N PRO A 261 28.24 -10.54 -9.24
CA PRO A 261 29.06 -10.09 -10.37
C PRO A 261 28.29 -9.78 -11.67
N ASN A 262 27.16 -10.44 -11.88
CA ASN A 262 26.25 -10.23 -13.01
C ASN A 262 24.87 -9.71 -12.55
N GLY A 263 24.82 -9.12 -11.36
CA GLY A 263 23.61 -8.57 -10.78
C GLY A 263 23.18 -7.32 -11.53
N SER A 264 21.91 -7.23 -11.85
CA SER A 264 21.36 -6.01 -12.43
C SER A 264 21.43 -4.86 -11.42
N PRO A 265 21.78 -3.66 -11.87
CA PRO A 265 21.84 -2.47 -11.02
C PRO A 265 20.48 -2.21 -10.34
N LEU A 266 20.54 -1.68 -9.12
CA LEU A 266 19.36 -1.22 -8.41
C LEU A 266 18.88 0.12 -9.01
N GLN A 267 17.56 0.28 -9.10
CA GLN A 267 16.87 1.44 -9.66
C GLN A 267 15.86 1.99 -8.64
N ASP A 268 15.35 3.20 -8.88
CA ASP A 268 14.29 3.86 -8.08
C ASP A 268 14.48 3.75 -6.57
N ILE A 269 15.72 3.99 -6.11
CA ILE A 269 16.08 3.76 -4.71
C ILE A 269 15.43 4.83 -3.85
N LEU A 270 14.53 4.40 -2.96
CA LEU A 270 13.89 5.23 -1.95
C LEU A 270 14.50 4.91 -0.59
N VAL A 271 14.91 5.94 0.15
CA VAL A 271 15.58 5.78 1.45
C VAL A 271 14.79 6.42 2.58
N HIS A 272 14.95 5.86 3.78
CA HIS A 272 14.39 6.43 5.00
C HIS A 272 15.05 7.77 5.32
N PRO A 273 14.32 8.77 5.88
CA PRO A 273 14.89 10.06 6.28
C PRO A 273 16.04 9.99 7.30
N CYS A 274 16.23 8.85 7.96
CA CYS A 274 17.33 8.66 8.89
C CYS A 274 18.69 8.47 8.21
N VAL A 275 18.72 8.26 6.89
CA VAL A 275 19.94 8.15 6.09
C VAL A 275 20.58 9.52 5.99
N SER A 276 21.81 9.65 6.49
CA SER A 276 22.49 10.94 6.65
C SER A 276 23.11 11.46 5.36
N SER A 277 23.50 10.55 4.47
CA SER A 277 24.05 10.89 3.17
C SER A 277 23.77 9.76 2.19
N LEU A 278 23.47 10.14 0.95
CA LEU A 278 23.38 9.22 -0.17
C LEU A 278 24.54 9.53 -1.10
N ASP A 279 25.23 8.49 -1.56
CA ASP A 279 26.30 8.66 -2.54
C ASP A 279 25.70 9.21 -3.85
N SER A 280 26.42 10.09 -4.54
CA SER A 280 25.93 10.71 -5.78
C SER A 280 25.61 9.65 -6.85
N CYS A 281 26.36 8.54 -6.84
CA CYS A 281 26.13 7.37 -7.68
C CYS A 281 24.81 6.64 -7.42
N ILE A 282 24.27 6.74 -6.19
CA ILE A 282 22.96 6.17 -5.84
C ILE A 282 21.84 7.12 -6.30
N LEU A 283 22.05 8.44 -6.19
CA LEU A 283 21.09 9.43 -6.68
C LEU A 283 20.93 9.39 -8.21
N SER A 284 22.00 9.11 -8.95
CA SER A 284 21.95 8.91 -10.41
C SER A 284 21.26 7.61 -10.82
N ALA A 285 21.17 6.61 -9.94
CA ALA A 285 20.39 5.39 -10.19
C ALA A 285 18.88 5.60 -10.01
N SER A 286 18.48 6.74 -9.41
CA SER A 286 17.09 7.15 -9.21
C SER A 286 16.56 8.10 -10.30
N SER A 287 17.38 8.53 -11.26
CA SER A 287 16.96 9.44 -12.34
C SER A 287 16.45 8.68 -13.57
N VAL A 288 15.26 9.07 -14.03
CA VAL A 288 14.49 8.48 -15.14
C VAL A 288 15.05 8.85 -16.53
N ASP A 289 16.33 9.20 -16.63
CA ASP A 289 16.91 9.60 -17.92
C ASP A 289 17.34 8.35 -18.70
N HIS A 290 16.63 8.10 -19.81
CA HIS A 290 16.82 6.99 -20.74
C HIS A 290 18.14 7.03 -21.53
N CYS A 291 19.14 7.77 -21.05
CA CYS A 291 20.39 8.03 -21.76
C CYS A 291 21.56 7.98 -20.77
N ASP A 292 22.03 6.78 -20.47
CA ASP A 292 23.45 6.39 -20.56
C ASP A 292 23.66 5.02 -19.90
N GLY A 293 24.29 4.09 -20.62
CA GLY A 293 24.49 2.69 -20.24
C GLY A 293 25.47 2.43 -19.08
N SER A 294 25.69 3.41 -18.20
CA SER A 294 26.58 3.30 -17.04
C SER A 294 25.75 3.26 -15.75
N ALA A 295 24.97 2.20 -15.57
CA ALA A 295 24.25 2.00 -14.33
C ALA A 295 25.21 1.54 -13.21
N PHE A 296 25.33 2.35 -12.16
CA PHE A 296 26.14 2.04 -10.97
C PHE A 296 25.70 0.67 -10.41
N SER A 297 26.64 -0.27 -10.28
CA SER A 297 26.37 -1.65 -9.84
C SER A 297 26.90 -1.94 -8.42
N GLY A 298 27.12 -0.88 -7.63
CA GLY A 298 27.45 -1.00 -6.21
C GLY A 298 28.95 -0.99 -5.88
N PRO A 299 29.30 -1.07 -4.59
CA PRO A 299 28.41 -1.30 -3.43
C PRO A 299 27.55 -0.08 -3.06
N TYR A 300 26.27 -0.30 -2.72
CA TYR A 300 25.36 0.76 -2.24
C TYR A 300 25.46 0.89 -0.73
N LYS A 301 25.85 2.08 -0.25
CA LYS A 301 26.06 2.34 1.19
C LYS A 301 24.99 3.30 1.72
N PHE A 302 24.40 2.92 2.85
CA PHE A 302 23.40 3.70 3.55
C PHE A 302 23.92 3.97 4.98
N PRO A 303 24.60 5.10 5.22
CA PRO A 303 24.91 5.57 6.57
C PRO A 303 23.66 6.22 7.19
N PHE A 304 23.28 5.82 8.39
CA PHE A 304 22.07 6.32 9.06
C PHE A 304 22.17 6.32 10.58
N SER A 305 21.29 7.12 11.19
CA SER A 305 21.03 7.10 12.63
C SER A 305 19.66 6.47 12.94
N PRO A 306 19.62 5.19 13.33
CA PRO A 306 18.37 4.41 13.34
C PRO A 306 17.31 4.93 14.32
N PRO A 307 16.02 4.86 13.93
CA PRO A 307 14.90 4.75 14.86
C PRO A 307 15.04 3.55 15.83
N LEU A 308 14.32 3.61 16.96
CA LEU A 308 14.30 2.51 17.94
C LEU A 308 13.48 1.31 17.45
N GLU A 309 12.35 1.58 16.81
CA GLU A 309 11.47 0.55 16.28
C GLU A 309 11.95 0.00 14.94
N PRO A 310 11.55 -1.23 14.55
CA PRO A 310 11.78 -1.74 13.21
C PRO A 310 11.28 -0.76 12.15
N PHE A 311 12.13 -0.44 11.19
CA PHE A 311 11.82 0.51 10.14
C PHE A 311 12.35 0.04 8.79
N ARG A 312 11.71 0.50 7.73
CA ARG A 312 12.18 0.29 6.36
C ARG A 312 13.33 1.26 6.10
N LEU A 313 14.54 0.74 5.91
CA LEU A 313 15.72 1.54 5.59
C LEU A 313 15.70 2.04 4.14
N CYS A 314 15.44 1.15 3.20
CA CYS A 314 15.31 1.51 1.80
C CYS A 314 14.41 0.56 1.01
N SER A 315 14.00 0.99 -0.17
CA SER A 315 13.32 0.18 -1.18
C SER A 315 13.92 0.48 -2.54
N TYR A 316 13.92 -0.51 -3.42
CA TYR A 316 14.52 -0.40 -4.75
C TYR A 316 13.75 -1.25 -5.75
N THR A 317 13.90 -0.92 -7.03
CA THR A 317 13.52 -1.78 -8.15
C THR A 317 14.78 -2.40 -8.77
N SER A 318 14.63 -3.52 -9.48
CA SER A 318 15.71 -4.11 -10.26
C SER A 318 15.16 -4.85 -11.47
N GLN A 319 15.93 -4.87 -12.55
CA GLN A 319 15.56 -5.51 -13.82
C GLN A 319 16.24 -6.87 -13.92
N VAL A 320 15.57 -7.96 -13.57
CA VAL A 320 16.14 -9.30 -13.76
C VAL A 320 15.93 -9.78 -15.20
N PRO A 321 16.83 -10.59 -15.78
CA PRO A 321 16.72 -11.01 -17.18
C PRO A 321 15.52 -11.94 -17.45
N VAL A 322 15.12 -12.75 -16.47
CA VAL A 322 14.07 -13.76 -16.59
C VAL A 322 13.37 -13.91 -15.22
N PRO A 323 12.04 -14.10 -15.14
CA PRO A 323 11.36 -14.38 -13.88
C PRO A 323 11.80 -15.75 -13.30
N PRO A 324 11.79 -15.91 -11.96
CA PRO A 324 12.29 -17.12 -11.31
C PRO A 324 11.43 -18.36 -11.61
N ILE A 325 10.14 -18.18 -11.86
CA ILE A 325 9.19 -19.25 -12.20
C ILE A 325 8.54 -18.89 -13.54
N LEU A 326 8.63 -19.80 -14.50
CA LEU A 326 7.95 -19.73 -15.78
C LEU A 326 6.69 -20.59 -15.71
N GLY A 327 5.54 -19.97 -16.00
CA GLY A 327 4.23 -20.59 -15.93
C GLY A 327 3.52 -20.54 -17.28
N SER A 328 2.81 -21.60 -17.62
CA SER A 328 1.80 -21.57 -18.68
C SER A 328 0.48 -22.11 -18.17
N TYR A 329 -0.58 -21.43 -18.57
CA TYR A 329 -1.97 -21.78 -18.25
C TYR A 329 -2.74 -21.95 -19.55
N GLN A 330 -3.33 -23.12 -19.76
CA GLN A 330 -4.19 -23.39 -20.90
C GLN A 330 -5.55 -23.88 -20.43
N LEU A 331 -6.58 -23.27 -21.01
CA LEU A 331 -7.98 -23.61 -20.80
C LEU A 331 -8.54 -24.12 -22.12
N ARG A 332 -9.02 -25.36 -22.15
CA ARG A 332 -9.68 -25.95 -23.33
C ARG A 332 -11.06 -26.44 -22.95
N GLU A 333 -12.05 -26.03 -23.73
CA GLU A 333 -13.41 -26.55 -23.62
C GLU A 333 -13.50 -27.80 -24.50
N GLU A 334 -13.87 -28.92 -23.89
CA GLU A 334 -14.27 -30.16 -24.55
C GLU A 334 -15.78 -30.32 -24.32
N GLU A 335 -16.47 -31.12 -25.15
CA GLU A 335 -17.95 -31.12 -25.30
C GLU A 335 -18.75 -31.05 -23.99
N ASN A 336 -18.28 -31.69 -22.90
CA ASN A 336 -18.91 -31.66 -21.58
C ASN A 336 -17.92 -31.48 -20.42
N GLN A 337 -16.67 -31.14 -20.71
CA GLN A 337 -15.63 -30.99 -19.69
C GLN A 337 -14.66 -29.88 -20.03
N LEU A 338 -14.18 -29.20 -19.00
CA LEU A 338 -13.20 -28.15 -19.13
C LEU A 338 -11.84 -28.72 -18.73
N ARG A 339 -10.92 -28.77 -19.70
CA ARG A 339 -9.55 -29.23 -19.45
C ARG A 339 -8.67 -28.04 -19.16
N VAL A 340 -8.13 -28.03 -17.95
CA VAL A 340 -7.15 -27.05 -17.49
C VAL A 340 -5.79 -27.70 -17.48
N SER A 341 -4.79 -27.03 -18.04
CA SER A 341 -3.40 -27.47 -18.00
C SER A 341 -2.53 -26.34 -17.51
N VAL A 342 -1.83 -26.60 -16.40
CA VAL A 342 -0.90 -25.66 -15.78
C VAL A 342 0.47 -26.31 -15.75
N ASN A 343 1.46 -25.63 -16.30
CA ASN A 343 2.85 -26.04 -16.21
C ASN A 343 3.65 -24.92 -15.56
N LEU A 344 4.28 -25.23 -14.43
CA LEU A 344 5.17 -24.33 -13.72
C LEU A 344 6.58 -24.92 -13.75
N LYS A 345 7.54 -24.16 -14.26
CA LYS A 345 8.94 -24.53 -14.37
C LYS A 345 9.80 -23.53 -13.62
N LEU A 346 10.62 -24.03 -12.70
CA LEU A 346 11.63 -23.21 -12.04
C LEU A 346 12.76 -22.89 -13.02
N HIS A 347 13.18 -21.63 -13.07
CA HIS A 347 14.31 -21.22 -13.89
C HIS A 347 15.61 -21.82 -13.35
N GLU A 348 16.53 -22.21 -14.23
CA GLU A 348 17.77 -22.92 -13.87
C GLU A 348 18.71 -22.13 -12.96
N SER A 349 18.63 -20.80 -13.00
CA SER A 349 19.41 -19.92 -12.12
C SER A 349 18.92 -19.90 -10.68
N VAL A 350 17.75 -20.50 -10.39
CA VAL A 350 17.10 -20.44 -9.08
C VAL A 350 17.25 -21.79 -8.39
N LYS A 351 17.90 -21.77 -7.22
CA LYS A 351 17.98 -22.95 -6.37
C LYS A 351 16.59 -23.29 -5.84
N ASN A 352 16.19 -24.54 -5.99
CA ASN A 352 14.94 -25.07 -5.44
C ASN A 352 15.05 -25.26 -3.91
N SER A 353 14.95 -24.17 -3.17
CA SER A 353 14.97 -24.14 -1.70
C SER A 353 13.77 -23.39 -1.13
N PHE A 354 12.63 -23.46 -1.82
CA PHE A 354 11.37 -22.90 -1.34
C PHE A 354 10.93 -23.64 -0.08
N GLU A 355 10.51 -22.88 0.93
CA GLU A 355 9.86 -23.44 2.12
C GLU A 355 8.46 -23.96 1.77
N TYR A 356 7.73 -23.19 0.96
CA TYR A 356 6.46 -23.55 0.35
C TYR A 356 6.29 -22.86 -1.00
N CYS A 357 5.49 -23.45 -1.88
CA CYS A 357 5.08 -22.84 -3.14
C CYS A 357 3.60 -23.18 -3.37
N GLU A 358 2.80 -22.14 -3.60
CA GLU A 358 1.36 -22.27 -3.79
C GLU A 358 0.94 -21.65 -5.11
N ALA A 359 0.11 -22.37 -5.86
CA ALA A 359 -0.52 -21.85 -7.06
C ALA A 359 -2.03 -21.81 -6.88
N HIS A 360 -2.62 -20.64 -7.08
CA HIS A 360 -4.06 -20.43 -7.04
C HIS A 360 -4.59 -20.32 -8.46
N LEU A 361 -5.57 -21.17 -8.79
CA LEU A 361 -6.21 -21.22 -10.10
C LEU A 361 -7.68 -20.81 -9.94
N PRO A 362 -8.02 -19.53 -10.23
CA PRO A 362 -9.39 -19.06 -10.08
C PRO A 362 -10.24 -19.43 -11.30
N PHE A 363 -11.46 -19.92 -11.03
CA PHE A 363 -12.52 -20.19 -12.01
C PHE A 363 -13.69 -19.25 -11.74
N PHE A 364 -13.85 -18.25 -12.60
CA PHE A 364 -14.90 -17.24 -12.49
C PHE A 364 -16.18 -17.65 -13.22
N ASN A 365 -17.33 -17.17 -12.73
CA ASN A 365 -18.64 -17.23 -13.39
C ASN A 365 -19.15 -18.66 -13.68
N ARG A 366 -18.92 -19.61 -12.76
CA ARG A 366 -19.47 -20.96 -12.86
C ARG A 366 -20.23 -21.28 -11.59
N ASP A 367 -21.51 -21.56 -11.72
CA ASP A 367 -22.44 -21.66 -10.59
C ASP A 367 -22.24 -22.95 -9.77
N GLN A 368 -21.70 -24.00 -10.40
CA GLN A 368 -21.35 -25.28 -9.79
C GLN A 368 -20.15 -25.94 -10.50
N MET A 369 -19.05 -26.19 -9.79
CA MET A 369 -18.05 -27.18 -10.24
C MET A 369 -18.62 -28.58 -10.03
N GLY A 370 -18.65 -29.38 -11.10
CA GLY A 370 -18.99 -30.80 -11.07
C GLY A 370 -17.85 -31.65 -10.50
N VAL A 371 -17.67 -32.86 -11.04
CA VAL A 371 -16.56 -33.75 -10.66
C VAL A 371 -15.24 -33.15 -11.14
N VAL A 372 -14.25 -33.08 -10.26
CA VAL A 372 -12.90 -32.59 -10.56
C VAL A 372 -11.93 -33.76 -10.56
N ASP A 373 -11.34 -34.07 -11.71
CA ASP A 373 -10.20 -34.99 -11.82
C ASP A 373 -8.91 -34.17 -11.88
N VAL A 374 -8.07 -34.28 -10.85
CA VAL A 374 -6.80 -33.56 -10.79
C VAL A 374 -5.64 -34.53 -10.86
N LYS A 375 -4.75 -34.30 -11.84
CA LYS A 375 -3.48 -35.01 -11.97
C LYS A 375 -2.34 -34.02 -11.77
N VAL A 376 -1.57 -34.23 -10.70
CA VAL A 376 -0.36 -33.46 -10.41
C VAL A 376 0.87 -34.31 -10.63
N SER A 377 1.91 -33.73 -11.23
CA SER A 377 3.22 -34.36 -11.37
C SER A 377 4.04 -34.31 -10.06
N SER A 378 3.74 -33.35 -9.19
CA SER A 378 4.42 -33.14 -7.90
C SER A 378 3.52 -32.31 -6.96
N GLY A 379 3.58 -32.57 -5.65
CA GLY A 379 2.81 -31.82 -4.64
C GLY A 379 1.46 -32.45 -4.29
N GLN A 380 0.65 -31.68 -3.57
CA GLN A 380 -0.72 -32.02 -3.17
C GLN A 380 -1.70 -30.97 -3.72
N THR A 381 -2.96 -31.36 -3.85
CA THR A 381 -4.03 -30.47 -4.34
C THR A 381 -5.15 -30.40 -3.33
N ASP A 382 -5.64 -29.18 -3.12
CA ASP A 382 -6.88 -28.93 -2.41
C ASP A 382 -7.86 -28.18 -3.34
N VAL A 383 -9.13 -28.57 -3.29
CA VAL A 383 -10.20 -27.96 -4.08
C VAL A 383 -11.14 -27.27 -3.12
N SER A 384 -11.08 -25.94 -3.10
CA SER A 384 -11.84 -25.12 -2.17
C SER A 384 -12.93 -24.32 -2.89
N LYS A 385 -14.10 -24.23 -2.26
CA LYS A 385 -15.13 -23.26 -2.65
C LYS A 385 -14.80 -21.92 -2.00
N GLU A 386 -13.85 -21.19 -2.55
CA GLU A 386 -13.46 -19.89 -2.01
C GLU A 386 -14.29 -18.75 -2.59
N LYS A 387 -15.14 -18.16 -1.77
CA LYS A 387 -15.98 -17.00 -2.15
C LYS A 387 -15.19 -15.70 -2.39
N ASN A 388 -13.86 -15.64 -2.16
CA ASN A 388 -13.16 -14.35 -2.00
C ASN A 388 -11.69 -14.31 -2.48
N LEU A 389 -11.27 -15.06 -3.51
CA LEU A 389 -9.89 -14.93 -4.06
C LEU A 389 -9.75 -13.79 -5.08
N LEU A 390 -10.56 -12.75 -4.96
CA LEU A 390 -10.33 -11.50 -5.65
C LEU A 390 -9.48 -10.61 -4.73
N PRO A 391 -8.48 -9.87 -5.23
CA PRO A 391 -8.03 -8.70 -4.49
C PRO A 391 -9.26 -7.87 -4.13
N GLU A 392 -9.30 -7.26 -2.94
CA GLU A 392 -10.44 -6.55 -2.29
C GLU A 392 -11.21 -5.53 -3.18
N ASN A 393 -10.78 -5.33 -4.42
CA ASN A 393 -11.33 -4.41 -5.41
C ASN A 393 -12.19 -5.07 -6.50
N PHE A 394 -12.43 -6.39 -6.47
CA PHE A 394 -13.29 -7.05 -7.46
C PHE A 394 -14.55 -7.64 -6.81
N ASN A 395 -15.69 -7.25 -7.38
CA ASN A 395 -17.08 -7.48 -7.00
C ASN A 395 -17.34 -8.61 -5.95
N PRO A 396 -17.86 -8.29 -4.74
CA PRO A 396 -18.03 -9.24 -3.63
C PRO A 396 -19.11 -10.33 -3.83
N LYS A 397 -19.70 -10.44 -5.02
CA LYS A 397 -20.76 -11.43 -5.33
C LYS A 397 -20.41 -12.47 -6.40
N SER A 398 -19.18 -12.49 -6.93
CA SER A 398 -18.77 -13.61 -7.80
C SER A 398 -18.44 -14.82 -6.93
N THR A 399 -19.24 -15.88 -7.02
CA THR A 399 -18.83 -17.17 -6.45
C THR A 399 -17.72 -17.72 -7.35
N SER A 400 -16.48 -17.46 -6.97
CA SER A 400 -15.32 -18.09 -7.62
C SER A 400 -15.14 -19.50 -7.07
N TYR A 401 -14.74 -20.42 -7.92
CA TYR A 401 -14.15 -21.66 -7.46
C TYR A 401 -12.62 -21.53 -7.59
N GLY A 402 -11.87 -22.05 -6.62
CA GLY A 402 -10.42 -22.05 -6.65
C GLY A 402 -9.90 -23.47 -6.59
N ILE A 403 -8.84 -23.76 -7.33
CA ILE A 403 -7.97 -24.91 -7.03
C ILE A 403 -6.69 -24.34 -6.44
N ARG A 404 -6.34 -24.77 -5.22
CA ARG A 404 -5.08 -24.46 -4.56
C ARG A 404 -4.15 -25.67 -4.71
N LEU A 405 -3.01 -25.45 -5.35
CA LEU A 405 -1.98 -26.46 -5.50
C LEU A 405 -0.84 -26.13 -4.54
N GLU A 406 -0.59 -27.01 -3.57
CA GLU A 406 0.57 -26.91 -2.68
C GLU A 406 1.71 -27.77 -3.25
N LEU A 407 2.74 -27.11 -3.75
CA LEU A 407 3.93 -27.74 -4.29
C LEU A 407 4.98 -27.83 -3.19
N LEU A 408 5.16 -29.02 -2.61
CA LEU A 408 6.20 -29.25 -1.59
C LEU A 408 7.61 -29.03 -2.14
N ARG A 409 7.85 -29.38 -3.42
CA ARG A 409 9.07 -29.08 -4.19
C ARG A 409 8.77 -29.06 -5.69
N PHE A 410 9.47 -28.22 -6.46
CA PHE A 410 9.49 -28.35 -7.91
C PHE A 410 10.20 -29.66 -8.31
N PRO A 411 9.67 -30.45 -9.27
CA PRO A 411 10.40 -31.58 -9.82
C PRO A 411 11.70 -31.05 -10.44
N LEU A 412 12.84 -31.62 -10.04
CA LEU A 412 14.11 -31.36 -10.70
C LEU A 412 14.00 -32.00 -12.08
N GLY A 413 14.07 -31.17 -13.12
CA GLY A 413 14.03 -31.60 -14.52
C GLY A 413 15.27 -32.38 -14.93
#